data_AF-A0AAW1UNX3-F1
#
_entry.id   AF-A0AAW1UNX3-F1
#
_cell.length_a   1.000
_cell.length_b   1.000
_cell.length_c   1.000
_cell.angle_alpha   90.00
_cell.angle_beta   90.00
_cell.angle_gamma   90.00
#
_symmetry.space_group_name_H-M   'P 1'
#
loop_
_entity.id
_entity.type
_entity.pdbx_description
1 polymer ?
#
loop_
_entity_poly.entity_id
_entity_poly.type
_entity_poly.pdbx_seq_one_letter_code
_entity_poly.pdbx_strand_id
1 'polypeptide(L)'
;MFIDRYENKLRLVFAHLSSVFSVKPMKGESSQEIKRIISSISSPLGALESLKRPVSKWDDVLVYQIVLLLDSETHHVLLSTAMVSVCSGLDDNDVIIARALIDQGLQTSFVSESLCQRVNVKYKSVDVPISGVGGQKNFRL
;
A
#
# COMPACT_ATOMS: atom_id res chain seq x y z
N MET A 1 -27.88 -34.62 10.40
CA MET A 1 -26.46 -34.90 10.09
C MET A 1 -25.83 -33.96 9.05
N PHE A 2 -26.54 -33.49 8.01
CA PHE A 2 -25.97 -32.49 7.06
C PHE A 2 -25.98 -31.04 7.57
N ILE A 3 -26.97 -30.68 8.40
CA ILE A 3 -27.12 -29.33 8.96
C ILE A 3 -25.99 -29.02 9.96
N ASP A 4 -25.68 -29.96 10.88
CA ASP A 4 -24.64 -29.76 11.91
C ASP A 4 -23.24 -29.53 11.32
N ARG A 5 -22.89 -30.20 10.21
CA ARG A 5 -21.61 -29.97 9.50
C ARG A 5 -21.57 -28.60 8.81
N TYR A 6 -22.70 -28.17 8.24
CA TYR A 6 -22.77 -26.90 7.51
C TYR A 6 -22.80 -25.70 8.45
N GLU A 7 -23.53 -25.80 9.56
CA GLU A 7 -23.54 -24.80 10.64
C GLU A 7 -22.15 -24.58 11.22
N ASN A 8 -21.41 -25.67 11.50
CA ASN A 8 -20.05 -25.56 12.02
C ASN A 8 -19.13 -24.80 11.06
N LYS A 9 -19.22 -25.07 9.75
CA LYS A 9 -18.38 -24.36 8.76
C LYS A 9 -18.77 -22.88 8.63
N LEU A 10 -20.05 -22.54 8.60
CA LEU A 10 -20.50 -21.15 8.53
C LEU A 10 -20.14 -20.37 9.80
N ARG A 11 -20.28 -20.99 10.97
CA ARG A 11 -19.92 -20.39 12.25
C ARG A 11 -18.42 -20.08 12.33
N LEU A 12 -17.57 -20.99 11.86
CA LEU A 12 -16.12 -20.75 11.77
C LEU A 12 -15.78 -19.61 10.82
N VAL A 13 -16.43 -19.58 9.65
CA VAL A 13 -16.27 -18.48 8.69
C VAL A 13 -16.68 -17.14 9.33
N PHE A 14 -17.83 -17.10 10.00
CA PHE A 14 -18.31 -15.89 10.68
C PHE A 14 -17.37 -15.47 11.81
N ALA A 15 -16.83 -16.41 12.59
CA ALA A 15 -15.88 -16.12 13.66
C ALA A 15 -14.58 -15.48 13.10
N HIS A 16 -14.03 -16.03 12.02
CA HIS A 16 -12.83 -15.47 11.38
C HIS A 16 -13.12 -14.10 10.75
N LEU A 17 -14.27 -13.92 10.09
CA LEU A 17 -14.67 -12.62 9.55
C LEU A 17 -14.82 -11.59 10.66
N SER A 18 -15.52 -11.94 11.74
CA SER A 18 -15.65 -11.08 12.91
C SER A 18 -14.28 -10.67 13.44
N SER A 19 -13.31 -11.59 13.51
CA SER A 19 -11.94 -11.29 13.93
C SER A 19 -11.22 -10.32 12.99
N VAL A 20 -11.43 -10.40 11.67
CA VAL A 20 -10.84 -9.48 10.69
C VAL A 20 -11.38 -8.06 10.85
N PHE A 21 -12.70 -7.91 11.03
CA PHE A 21 -13.36 -6.60 11.05
C PHE A 21 -13.45 -5.94 12.42
N SER A 22 -13.08 -6.64 13.50
CA SER A 22 -13.11 -6.10 14.88
C SER A 22 -11.73 -5.71 15.44
N VAL A 23 -10.70 -5.69 14.58
CA VAL A 23 -9.37 -5.21 14.98
C VAL A 23 -9.49 -3.75 15.44
N LYS A 24 -8.82 -3.41 16.54
CA LYS A 24 -8.83 -2.04 17.08
C LYS A 24 -7.85 -1.14 16.30
N PRO A 25 -8.25 0.08 15.91
CA PRO A 25 -7.36 1.07 15.31
C PRO A 25 -6.15 1.38 16.19
N MET A 26 -5.07 1.82 15.54
CA MET A 26 -3.86 2.30 16.17
C MET A 26 -4.13 3.57 16.97
N LYS A 27 -3.37 3.75 18.05
CA LYS A 27 -3.44 4.99 18.85
C LYS A 27 -2.36 6.00 18.47
N GLY A 28 -1.38 5.59 17.67
CA GLY A 28 -0.33 6.44 17.13
C GLY A 28 0.65 5.65 16.28
N GLU A 29 1.56 6.35 15.62
CA GLU A 29 2.55 5.76 14.74
C GLU A 29 3.51 4.85 15.53
N SER A 30 3.44 3.55 15.26
CA SER A 30 4.37 2.56 15.84
C SER A 30 4.51 1.37 14.91
N SER A 31 5.75 1.02 14.60
CA SER A 31 6.08 -0.20 13.85
C SER A 31 5.56 -1.48 14.53
N GLN A 32 5.44 -1.49 15.86
CA GLN A 32 4.85 -2.62 16.58
C GLN A 32 3.32 -2.70 16.38
N GLU A 33 2.61 -1.57 16.39
CA GLU A 33 1.16 -1.52 16.16
C GLU A 33 0.78 -1.94 14.73
N ILE A 34 1.54 -1.49 13.72
CA ILE A 34 1.33 -1.89 12.32
C ILE A 34 1.50 -3.41 12.16
N LYS A 35 2.58 -3.98 12.71
CA LYS A 35 2.82 -5.44 12.70
C LYS A 35 1.72 -6.21 13.44
N ARG A 36 1.19 -5.65 14.54
CA ARG A 36 0.04 -6.22 15.26
C ARG A 36 -1.21 -6.27 14.37
N ILE A 37 -1.54 -5.19 13.67
CA ILE A 37 -2.69 -5.15 12.77
C ILE A 37 -2.54 -6.16 11.64
N ILE A 38 -1.39 -6.16 10.96
CA ILE A 38 -1.12 -7.10 9.86
C ILE A 38 -1.29 -8.53 10.35
N SER A 39 -0.64 -8.91 11.46
CA SER A 39 -0.76 -10.27 12.00
C SER A 39 -2.19 -10.62 12.46
N SER A 40 -2.92 -9.66 13.04
CA SER A 40 -4.32 -9.85 13.49
C SER A 40 -5.30 -10.05 12.34
N ILE A 41 -4.99 -9.55 11.14
CA ILE A 41 -5.79 -9.74 9.92
C ILE A 41 -5.31 -10.98 9.14
N SER A 42 -4.00 -11.14 8.95
CA SER A 42 -3.44 -12.24 8.14
C SER A 42 -3.74 -13.62 8.73
N SER A 43 -3.74 -13.78 10.05
CA SER A 43 -4.00 -15.07 10.69
C SER A 43 -5.43 -15.59 10.40
N PRO A 44 -6.51 -14.81 10.65
CA PRO A 44 -7.86 -15.20 10.24
C PRO A 44 -8.04 -15.38 8.73
N LEU A 45 -7.36 -14.59 7.89
CA LEU A 45 -7.43 -14.74 6.43
C LEU A 45 -6.86 -16.08 5.96
N GLY A 46 -5.73 -16.52 6.50
CA GLY A 46 -5.17 -17.84 6.19
C GLY A 46 -6.11 -18.99 6.61
N ALA A 47 -6.80 -18.83 7.74
CA ALA A 47 -7.84 -19.78 8.14
C ALA A 47 -9.03 -19.79 7.16
N LEU A 48 -9.48 -18.62 6.71
CA LEU A 48 -10.55 -18.50 5.69
C LEU A 48 -10.14 -19.12 4.35
N GLU A 49 -8.88 -18.94 3.93
CA GLU A 49 -8.31 -19.58 2.74
C GLU A 49 -8.33 -21.11 2.87
N SER A 50 -7.92 -21.66 4.01
CA SER A 50 -8.00 -23.11 4.28
C SER A 50 -9.43 -23.66 4.22
N LEU A 51 -10.43 -22.82 4.52
CA LEU A 51 -11.86 -23.13 4.39
C LEU A 51 -12.40 -22.99 2.95
N LYS A 52 -11.51 -22.72 1.98
CA LYS A 52 -11.77 -22.48 0.57
C LYS A 52 -12.59 -21.20 0.32
N ARG A 53 -12.41 -20.17 1.14
CA ARG A 53 -12.98 -18.84 0.87
C ARG A 53 -12.07 -18.05 -0.08
N PRO A 54 -12.64 -17.27 -1.02
CA PRO A 54 -11.88 -16.55 -2.04
C PRO A 54 -11.28 -15.25 -1.48
N VAL A 55 -10.48 -15.34 -0.41
CA VAL A 55 -9.88 -14.17 0.26
C VAL A 55 -8.93 -13.39 -0.65
N SER A 56 -8.37 -14.04 -1.68
CA SER A 56 -7.53 -13.41 -2.73
C SER A 56 -8.28 -12.47 -3.67
N LYS A 57 -9.61 -12.35 -3.52
CA LYS A 57 -10.45 -11.40 -4.28
C LYS A 57 -10.92 -10.22 -3.43
N TRP A 58 -10.44 -10.11 -2.19
CA TRP A 58 -10.92 -9.10 -1.24
C TRP A 58 -9.99 -7.88 -1.12
N ASP A 59 -9.08 -7.69 -2.08
CA ASP A 59 -8.02 -6.67 -2.02
C ASP A 59 -8.55 -5.30 -1.59
N ASP A 60 -9.54 -4.74 -2.30
CA ASP A 60 -10.07 -3.40 -2.00
C ASP A 60 -10.72 -3.31 -0.62
N VAL A 61 -11.46 -4.34 -0.20
CA VAL A 61 -12.12 -4.39 1.12
C VAL A 61 -11.08 -4.48 2.23
N LEU A 62 -10.03 -5.27 2.03
CA LEU A 62 -8.95 -5.42 3.00
C LEU A 62 -8.08 -4.16 3.07
N VAL A 63 -7.79 -3.52 1.94
CA VAL A 63 -7.11 -2.22 1.90
C VAL A 63 -7.92 -1.18 2.66
N TYR A 64 -9.21 -1.05 2.37
CA TYR A 64 -10.10 -0.15 3.09
C TYR A 64 -10.13 -0.43 4.60
N GLN A 65 -10.27 -1.70 4.99
CA GLN A 65 -10.27 -2.09 6.40
C GLN A 65 -8.94 -1.75 7.08
N ILE A 66 -7.80 -2.04 6.44
CA ILE A 66 -6.47 -1.73 6.99
C ILE A 66 -6.32 -0.21 7.16
N VAL A 67 -6.71 0.57 6.15
CA VAL A 67 -6.71 2.03 6.17
C VAL A 67 -7.51 2.58 7.36
N LEU A 68 -8.69 2.03 7.65
CA LEU A 68 -9.49 2.42 8.83
C LEU A 68 -8.83 2.12 10.18
N LEU A 69 -7.83 1.23 10.21
CA LEU A 69 -7.12 0.86 11.42
C LEU A 69 -5.88 1.71 11.66
N LEU A 70 -5.40 2.47 10.66
CA LEU A 70 -4.22 3.31 10.78
C LEU A 70 -4.54 4.62 11.50
N ASP A 71 -3.51 5.23 12.11
CA ASP A 71 -3.59 6.61 12.57
C ASP A 71 -3.57 7.59 11.38
N SER A 72 -3.92 8.86 11.62
CA SER A 72 -4.07 9.86 10.56
C SER A 72 -2.79 10.11 9.75
N GLU A 73 -1.62 10.02 10.38
CA GLU A 73 -0.33 10.28 9.73
C GLU A 73 0.01 9.11 8.79
N THR A 74 -0.01 7.89 9.32
CA THR A 74 0.27 6.67 8.55
C THR A 74 -0.74 6.48 7.42
N HIS A 75 -2.01 6.77 7.68
CA HIS A 75 -3.08 6.77 6.69
C HIS A 75 -2.81 7.73 5.53
N HIS A 76 -2.41 8.97 5.83
CA HIS A 76 -2.11 9.99 4.83
C HIS A 76 -0.92 9.58 3.95
N VAL A 77 0.16 9.06 4.54
CA VAL A 77 1.35 8.58 3.80
C VAL A 77 1.01 7.40 2.89
N LEU A 78 0.20 6.45 3.38
CA LEU A 78 -0.15 5.25 2.61
C LEU A 78 -1.04 5.59 1.41
N LEU A 79 -2.04 6.46 1.59
CA LEU A 79 -2.92 6.89 0.48
C LEU A 79 -2.24 7.83 -0.49
N SER A 80 -1.27 8.63 -0.04
CA SER A 80 -0.46 9.46 -0.93
C SER A 80 0.60 8.66 -1.68
N THR A 81 0.91 7.42 -1.30
CA THR A 81 1.90 6.62 -2.04
C THR A 81 1.23 5.65 -3.01
N ALA A 82 1.40 5.87 -4.32
CA ALA A 82 0.89 4.99 -5.36
C ALA A 82 1.99 4.14 -6.00
N MET A 83 1.66 2.90 -6.38
CA MET A 83 2.49 2.12 -7.30
C MET A 83 2.14 2.51 -8.72
N VAL A 84 3.10 3.07 -9.46
CA VAL A 84 2.93 3.53 -10.84
C VAL A 84 3.77 2.67 -11.78
N SER A 85 3.19 2.35 -12.94
CA SER A 85 3.92 1.70 -14.03
C SER A 85 4.66 2.77 -14.84
N VAL A 86 5.96 2.61 -15.01
CA VAL A 86 6.83 3.51 -15.78
C VAL A 86 7.38 2.75 -16.97
N CYS A 87 7.03 3.19 -18.18
CA CYS A 87 7.51 2.55 -19.42
C CYS A 87 8.93 3.01 -19.74
N SER A 88 9.76 2.06 -20.18
CA SER A 88 11.12 2.30 -20.67
C SER A 88 11.09 3.11 -21.98
N GLY A 89 12.06 4.00 -22.17
CA GLY A 89 12.11 4.89 -23.34
C GLY A 89 12.40 4.18 -24.67
N LEU A 90 12.71 2.88 -24.65
CA LEU A 90 13.10 2.09 -25.82
C LEU A 90 12.06 1.06 -26.27
N ASP A 91 11.22 0.57 -25.35
CA ASP A 91 10.22 -0.46 -25.61
C ASP A 91 9.06 -0.32 -24.60
N ASP A 92 7.83 -0.19 -25.10
CA ASP A 92 6.62 -0.12 -24.27
C ASP A 92 6.34 -1.42 -23.50
N ASN A 93 7.00 -2.53 -23.86
CA ASN A 93 6.93 -3.79 -23.12
C ASN A 93 7.83 -3.83 -21.87
N ASP A 94 8.79 -2.92 -21.73
CA ASP A 94 9.68 -2.87 -20.58
C ASP A 94 9.13 -1.89 -19.54
N VAL A 95 8.38 -2.44 -18.58
CA VAL A 95 7.67 -1.67 -17.54
C VAL A 95 8.37 -1.85 -16.20
N ILE A 96 8.74 -0.73 -15.58
CA ILE A 96 9.25 -0.67 -14.21
C ILE A 96 8.15 -0.16 -13.30
N ILE A 97 7.85 -0.92 -12.25
CA ILE A 97 6.95 -0.45 -11.19
C ILE A 97 7.73 0.40 -10.18
N ALA A 98 7.29 1.64 -9.99
CA ALA A 98 7.88 2.59 -9.06
C ALA A 98 6.86 3.03 -8.00
N ARG A 99 7.34 3.42 -6.82
CA ARG A 99 6.52 4.12 -5.83
C ARG A 99 6.54 5.62 -6.15
N ALA A 100 5.37 6.22 -6.31
CA ALA A 100 5.19 7.65 -6.46
C ALA A 100 4.49 8.21 -5.22
N LEU A 101 4.97 9.35 -4.74
CA LEU A 101 4.27 10.13 -3.73
C LEU A 101 3.39 11.17 -4.45
N ILE A 102 2.09 11.05 -4.29
CA ILE A 102 1.04 11.92 -4.78
C ILE A 102 0.75 12.93 -3.66
N ASP A 103 1.54 14.00 -3.64
CA ASP A 103 1.35 15.11 -2.70
C ASP A 103 0.73 16.31 -3.44
N GLN A 104 -0.41 16.80 -2.95
CA GLN A 104 -1.08 17.99 -3.49
C GLN A 104 -0.32 19.30 -3.21
N GLY A 105 0.69 19.27 -2.34
CA GLY A 105 1.51 20.44 -1.98
C GLY A 105 2.68 20.76 -2.92
N LEU A 106 2.98 19.91 -3.91
CA LEU A 106 4.14 20.08 -4.79
C LEU A 106 3.79 20.89 -6.05
N GLN A 107 4.56 21.95 -6.34
CA GLN A 107 4.46 22.70 -7.60
C GLN A 107 5.05 21.93 -8.80
N THR A 108 5.89 20.93 -8.54
CA THR A 108 6.62 20.14 -9.56
C THR A 108 6.79 18.69 -9.11
N SER A 109 6.69 17.73 -10.03
CA SER A 109 6.96 16.31 -9.77
C SER A 109 8.46 16.00 -9.85
N PHE A 110 8.95 15.14 -8.97
CA PHE A 110 10.35 14.68 -8.94
C PHE A 110 10.45 13.18 -9.17
N VAL A 111 11.56 12.77 -9.78
CA VAL A 111 11.91 11.37 -10.01
C VAL A 111 13.35 11.15 -9.57
N SER A 112 13.66 9.98 -9.00
CA SER A 112 15.03 9.68 -8.58
C SER A 112 15.92 9.41 -9.81
N GLU A 113 17.16 9.90 -9.79
CA GLU A 113 18.12 9.66 -10.88
C GLU A 113 18.32 8.17 -11.16
N SER A 114 18.36 7.37 -10.09
CA SER A 114 18.43 5.91 -10.17
C SER A 114 17.25 5.29 -10.93
N LEU A 115 16.06 5.88 -10.85
CA LEU A 115 14.90 5.43 -11.61
C LEU A 115 15.03 5.84 -13.07
N CYS A 116 15.44 7.09 -13.37
CA CYS A 116 15.71 7.53 -14.74
C CYS A 116 16.75 6.65 -15.46
N GLN A 117 17.84 6.31 -14.78
CA GLN A 117 18.89 5.43 -15.31
C GLN A 117 18.35 4.02 -15.61
N ARG A 118 17.47 3.49 -14.76
CA ARG A 118 16.86 2.16 -14.96
C ARG A 118 15.81 2.14 -16.08
N VAL A 119 15.03 3.20 -16.22
CA VAL A 119 13.98 3.34 -17.23
C VAL A 119 14.58 3.71 -18.61
N ASN A 120 15.88 4.00 -18.67
CA ASN A 120 16.63 4.34 -19.90
C ASN A 120 15.94 5.40 -20.77
N VAL A 121 15.32 6.38 -20.11
CA VAL A 121 14.62 7.48 -20.76
C VAL A 121 15.58 8.60 -21.10
N LYS A 122 15.34 9.27 -22.23
CA LYS A 122 16.05 10.51 -22.56
C LYS A 122 15.54 11.62 -21.65
N TYR A 123 16.39 12.11 -20.76
CA TYR A 123 16.13 13.31 -19.98
C TYR A 123 17.05 14.45 -20.44
N LYS A 124 16.59 15.69 -20.26
CA LYS A 124 17.41 16.88 -20.47
C LYS A 124 17.78 17.43 -19.13
N SER A 125 19.07 17.67 -18.92
CA SER A 125 19.52 18.30 -17.68
C SER A 125 19.10 19.77 -17.67
N VAL A 126 18.57 20.22 -16.54
CA VAL A 126 18.13 21.61 -16.32
C VAL A 126 18.63 22.08 -14.96
N ASP A 127 19.22 23.27 -14.93
CA ASP A 127 19.65 23.94 -13.69
C ASP A 127 18.52 24.86 -13.22
N VAL A 128 17.69 24.36 -12.31
CA VAL A 128 16.55 25.11 -11.74
C VAL A 128 16.74 25.19 -10.22
N PRO A 129 16.68 26.40 -9.62
CA PRO A 129 16.75 26.53 -8.17
C PRO A 129 15.51 25.89 -7.53
N ILE A 130 15.72 24.84 -6.75
CA ILE A 130 14.66 24.15 -6.01
C ILE A 130 14.86 24.41 -4.52
N SER A 131 13.79 24.85 -3.87
CA SER A 131 13.79 25.12 -2.44
C SER A 131 13.03 24.00 -1.75
N GLY A 132 13.68 23.28 -0.85
CA GLY A 132 13.07 22.21 -0.06
C GLY A 132 12.95 22.58 1.42
N VAL A 133 12.23 21.75 2.19
CA VAL A 133 12.23 21.82 3.65
C VAL A 133 13.65 21.50 4.14
N GLY A 134 14.40 22.54 4.50
CA GLY A 134 15.83 22.44 4.87
C GLY A 134 16.77 23.45 4.18
N GLY A 135 16.26 24.29 3.26
CA GLY A 135 17.02 25.40 2.64
C GLY A 135 17.13 25.31 1.11
N GLN A 136 17.74 26.32 0.48
CA GLN A 136 18.02 26.32 -0.96
C GLN A 136 19.25 25.47 -1.27
N LYS A 137 19.10 24.53 -2.20
CA LYS A 137 20.21 23.83 -2.83
C LYS A 137 20.00 23.87 -4.35
N ASN A 138 21.05 24.18 -5.08
CA ASN A 138 21.04 24.04 -6.53
C ASN A 138 21.15 22.55 -6.85
N PHE A 139 20.10 22.00 -7.48
CA PHE A 139 20.11 20.63 -7.98
C PHE A 139 20.32 20.67 -9.48
N ARG A 140 21.31 19.92 -9.98
CA ARG A 140 21.37 19.55 -11.39
C ARG A 140 20.40 18.40 -11.58
N LEU A 141 19.24 18.70 -12.16
CA LEU A 141 18.30 17.69 -12.69
C LEU A 141 18.69 17.34 -14.12
#